data_AF-A0A167LC19-F1
#
_entry.id   AF-A0A167LC19-F1
#
_cell.length_a   1.000
_cell.length_b   1.000
_cell.length_c   1.000
_cell.angle_alpha   90.00
_cell.angle_beta   90.00
_cell.angle_gamma   90.00
#
_symmetry.space_group_name_H-M   'P 1'
#
loop_
_entity.id
_entity.type
_entity.pdbx_description
1 polymer ?
#
loop_
_entity_poly.entity_id
_entity_poly.type
_entity_poly.pdbx_seq_one_letter_code
_entity_poly.pdbx_strand_id
1 'polypeptide(L)'
;MKLVKLLMVVGTLAAASFASSAEARGTHYGTGGNDIIIGGTGTDIIYGYDGNDRLYGGTGADVIYGGNGNDKLYGETAADTLFGGNGNDYLDGGTAGDSYYGGAGYDICKNITGTPYYNSCESF
;
A
#
# COMPACT_ATOMS: atom_id res chain seq x y z
N MET A 1 -13.52 -21.04 -20.67
CA MET A 1 -13.35 -19.59 -20.82
C MET A 1 -13.73 -18.95 -19.48
N LYS A 2 -12.75 -18.68 -18.61
CA LYS A 2 -13.03 -18.11 -17.29
C LYS A 2 -13.43 -16.64 -17.49
N LEU A 3 -14.64 -16.28 -17.06
CA LEU A 3 -15.10 -14.89 -17.04
C LEU A 3 -14.19 -14.12 -16.09
N VAL A 4 -13.42 -13.17 -16.63
CA VAL A 4 -12.75 -12.15 -15.84
C VAL A 4 -13.85 -11.20 -15.37
N LYS A 5 -14.01 -11.08 -14.05
CA LYS A 5 -15.01 -10.22 -13.40
C LYS A 5 -14.60 -8.76 -13.66
N LEU A 6 -15.04 -8.22 -14.79
CA LEU A 6 -14.98 -6.78 -15.09
C LEU A 6 -16.10 -6.10 -14.29
N LEU A 7 -15.86 -5.86 -13.00
CA LEU A 7 -16.72 -4.99 -12.21
C LEU A 7 -16.23 -3.57 -12.39
N MET A 8 -16.82 -2.88 -13.36
CA MET A 8 -16.70 -1.43 -13.51
C MET A 8 -17.16 -0.78 -12.20
N VAL A 9 -16.23 -0.14 -11.51
CA VAL A 9 -16.48 0.76 -10.39
C VAL A 9 -17.28 1.94 -10.95
N VAL A 10 -18.59 1.92 -10.75
CA VAL A 10 -19.46 3.07 -11.00
C VAL A 10 -19.05 4.17 -10.05
N GLY A 11 -18.52 5.27 -10.62
CA GLY A 11 -18.26 6.48 -9.87
C GLY A 11 -19.52 6.99 -9.20
N THR A 12 -19.44 7.21 -7.90
CA THR A 12 -20.34 8.10 -7.15
C THR A 12 -19.53 8.82 -6.09
N LEU A 13 -19.76 10.12 -5.95
CA LEU A 13 -19.19 11.02 -4.94
C LEU A 13 -19.22 10.40 -3.52
N ALA A 14 -18.07 9.91 -3.07
CA ALA A 14 -17.57 9.81 -1.68
C ALA A 14 -16.55 8.66 -1.66
N ALA A 15 -15.28 9.02 -1.50
CA ALA A 15 -14.15 8.10 -1.44
C ALA A 15 -14.37 6.99 -0.40
N ALA A 16 -14.54 5.75 -0.89
CA ALA A 16 -14.17 4.51 -0.22
C ALA A 16 -14.42 3.34 -1.20
N SER A 17 -13.41 3.02 -2.01
CA SER A 17 -13.35 1.78 -2.78
C SER A 17 -13.15 0.60 -1.83
N PHE A 18 -14.23 0.01 -1.31
CA PHE A 18 -14.16 -1.24 -0.54
C PHE A 18 -13.91 -2.43 -1.48
N ALA A 19 -12.65 -2.64 -1.88
CA ALA A 19 -12.23 -3.89 -2.48
C ALA A 19 -11.95 -4.89 -1.34
N SER A 20 -12.92 -5.69 -0.91
CA SER A 20 -12.63 -6.89 -0.13
C SER A 20 -12.61 -8.10 -1.06
N SER A 21 -11.42 -8.47 -1.55
CA SER A 21 -11.22 -9.80 -2.12
C SER A 21 -10.69 -10.73 -1.03
N ALA A 22 -11.54 -11.62 -0.53
CA ALA A 22 -11.15 -12.78 0.28
C ALA A 22 -10.38 -13.84 -0.55
N GLU A 23 -9.54 -13.40 -1.49
CA GLU A 23 -8.68 -14.25 -2.30
C GLU A 23 -7.31 -14.25 -1.62
N ALA A 24 -6.63 -15.40 -1.56
CA ALA A 24 -5.30 -15.51 -0.93
C ALA A 24 -4.18 -14.74 -1.66
N ARG A 25 -4.49 -14.09 -2.80
CA ARG A 25 -3.62 -13.19 -3.56
C ARG A 25 -4.48 -12.31 -4.47
N GLY A 26 -4.27 -11.00 -4.45
CA GLY A 26 -5.05 -10.01 -5.18
C GLY A 26 -4.18 -8.93 -5.83
N THR A 27 -4.80 -8.13 -6.69
CA THR A 27 -4.20 -6.89 -7.19
C THR A 27 -5.25 -5.79 -7.14
N HIS A 28 -4.92 -4.70 -6.47
CA HIS A 28 -5.82 -3.62 -6.12
C HIS A 28 -5.29 -2.31 -6.73
N TYR A 29 -6.21 -1.51 -7.27
CA TYR A 29 -5.89 -0.28 -7.97
C TYR A 29 -6.75 0.85 -7.42
N GLY A 30 -6.12 1.94 -7.02
CA GLY A 30 -6.72 3.22 -6.70
C GLY A 30 -7.03 4.02 -7.95
N THR A 31 -7.12 5.33 -7.76
CA THR A 31 -7.57 6.33 -8.71
C THR A 31 -6.62 7.52 -8.69
N GLY A 32 -6.99 8.63 -9.33
CA GLY A 32 -6.19 9.87 -9.26
C GLY A 32 -6.52 10.76 -8.06
N GLY A 33 -7.18 10.21 -7.03
CA GLY A 33 -7.55 10.95 -5.83
C GLY A 33 -7.36 10.10 -4.57
N ASN A 34 -7.63 10.69 -3.41
CA ASN A 34 -7.37 10.03 -2.13
C ASN A 34 -8.20 8.75 -1.96
N ASP A 35 -7.52 7.62 -1.85
CA ASP A 35 -8.13 6.30 -1.77
C ASP A 35 -7.91 5.61 -0.42
N ILE A 36 -8.78 4.63 -0.17
CA ILE A 36 -8.61 3.66 0.92
C ILE A 36 -8.71 2.27 0.29
N ILE A 37 -7.62 1.50 0.38
CA ILE A 37 -7.52 0.17 -0.23
C ILE A 37 -7.06 -0.83 0.82
N ILE A 38 -7.71 -1.99 0.85
CA ILE A 38 -7.40 -3.10 1.75
C ILE A 38 -7.16 -4.35 0.88
N GLY A 39 -5.97 -4.96 0.99
CA GLY A 39 -5.62 -6.21 0.30
C GLY A 39 -6.35 -7.40 0.90
N GLY A 40 -6.16 -7.59 2.20
CA GLY A 40 -6.90 -8.56 3.00
C GLY A 40 -6.03 -9.74 3.42
N THR A 41 -6.18 -10.89 2.73
CA THR A 41 -5.46 -12.11 3.11
C THR A 41 -4.59 -12.65 1.99
N GLY A 42 -3.41 -13.14 2.35
CA GLY A 42 -2.39 -13.64 1.45
C GLY A 42 -1.74 -12.53 0.62
N THR A 43 -0.91 -12.87 -0.38
CA THR A 43 0.00 -11.91 -1.02
C THR A 43 -0.72 -11.03 -2.04
N ASP A 44 -0.81 -9.75 -1.74
CA ASP A 44 -1.44 -8.72 -2.54
C ASP A 44 -0.44 -7.77 -3.20
N ILE A 45 -0.89 -7.14 -4.28
CA ILE A 45 -0.23 -5.99 -4.89
C ILE A 45 -1.21 -4.82 -4.88
N ILE A 46 -0.83 -3.70 -4.29
CA ILE A 46 -1.69 -2.53 -4.12
C ILE A 46 -1.04 -1.32 -4.80
N TYR A 47 -1.80 -0.61 -5.64
CA TYR A 47 -1.38 0.64 -6.29
C TYR A 47 -2.32 1.79 -5.89
N GLY A 48 -1.82 2.83 -5.23
CA GLY A 48 -2.58 4.05 -4.88
C GLY A 48 -2.76 5.01 -6.05
N TYR A 49 -1.67 5.28 -6.78
CA TYR A 49 -1.54 6.26 -7.88
C TYR A 49 -1.44 7.70 -7.39
N ASP A 50 -2.35 8.61 -7.74
CA ASP A 50 -2.25 10.01 -7.30
C ASP A 50 -3.24 10.23 -6.16
N GLY A 51 -2.86 10.98 -5.14
CA GLY A 51 -3.72 11.24 -3.99
C GLY A 51 -2.96 11.08 -2.68
N ASN A 52 -3.60 11.44 -1.56
CA ASN A 52 -3.09 11.10 -0.24
C ASN A 52 -3.83 9.85 0.24
N ASP A 53 -3.21 8.70 0.05
CA ASP A 53 -3.87 7.40 0.15
C ASP A 53 -3.70 6.74 1.52
N ARG A 54 -4.57 5.78 1.82
CA ARG A 54 -4.41 4.83 2.93
C ARG A 54 -4.49 3.41 2.40
N LEU A 55 -3.36 2.73 2.41
CA LEU A 55 -3.20 1.42 1.79
C LEU A 55 -2.85 0.39 2.86
N TYR A 56 -3.61 -0.69 2.94
CA TYR A 56 -3.47 -1.76 3.93
C TYR A 56 -3.24 -3.08 3.20
N GLY A 57 -2.07 -3.72 3.40
CA GLY A 57 -1.73 -5.03 2.85
C GLY A 57 -2.58 -6.11 3.50
N GLY A 58 -2.40 -6.28 4.80
CA GLY A 58 -3.19 -7.20 5.61
C GLY A 58 -2.35 -8.36 6.11
N THR A 59 -2.85 -9.57 5.92
CA THR A 59 -2.02 -10.76 6.17
C THR A 59 -1.40 -11.22 4.87
N GLY A 60 -0.11 -11.52 4.85
CA GLY A 60 0.54 -11.99 3.62
C GLY A 60 1.79 -11.17 3.34
N ALA A 61 2.67 -11.69 2.48
CA ALA A 61 3.81 -10.90 2.05
C ALA A 61 3.37 -10.01 0.89
N ASP A 62 3.13 -8.73 1.15
CA ASP A 62 2.46 -7.81 0.24
C ASP A 62 3.43 -6.83 -0.44
N VAL A 63 2.96 -6.26 -1.56
CA VAL A 63 3.66 -5.17 -2.26
C VAL A 63 2.74 -3.98 -2.39
N ILE A 64 3.11 -2.86 -1.78
CA ILE A 64 2.28 -1.65 -1.72
C ILE A 64 3.01 -0.48 -2.36
N TYR A 65 2.35 0.18 -3.31
CA TYR A 65 2.83 1.38 -3.99
C TYR A 65 1.88 2.54 -3.67
N GLY A 66 2.36 3.57 -2.97
CA GLY A 66 1.63 4.82 -2.68
C GLY A 66 1.42 5.60 -3.98
N GLY A 67 2.50 6.17 -4.51
CA GLY A 67 2.49 6.88 -5.78
C GLY A 67 2.81 8.35 -5.59
N ASN A 68 1.93 9.26 -6.02
CA ASN A 68 2.08 10.69 -5.84
C ASN A 68 1.16 11.19 -4.74
N GLY A 69 1.72 11.84 -3.73
CA GLY A 69 0.99 12.45 -2.63
C GLY A 69 1.58 12.02 -1.30
N ASN A 70 0.97 12.45 -0.20
CA ASN A 70 1.43 12.08 1.14
C ASN A 70 0.63 10.86 1.60
N ASP A 71 1.21 9.69 1.44
CA ASP A 71 0.52 8.43 1.59
C ASP A 71 0.75 7.80 2.96
N LYS A 72 -0.17 6.89 3.33
CA LYS A 72 -0.03 6.03 4.51
C LYS A 72 -0.13 4.57 4.10
N LEU A 73 0.99 3.87 4.20
CA LEU A 73 1.14 2.49 3.80
C LEU A 73 1.30 1.61 5.05
N TYR A 74 0.47 0.58 5.14
CA TYR A 74 0.44 -0.38 6.24
C TYR A 74 0.60 -1.79 5.68
N GLY A 75 1.74 -2.44 5.93
CA GLY A 75 1.96 -3.85 5.56
C GLY A 75 1.21 -4.82 6.49
N GLU A 76 1.19 -4.49 7.78
CA GLU A 76 0.59 -5.25 8.88
C GLU A 76 1.36 -6.54 9.25
N THR A 77 1.19 -7.65 8.54
CA THR A 77 1.82 -8.92 8.96
C THR A 77 2.47 -9.69 7.84
N ALA A 78 3.61 -10.31 8.17
CA ALA A 78 4.53 -10.98 7.26
C ALA A 78 5.45 -9.98 6.55
N ALA A 79 6.38 -10.49 5.75
CA ALA A 79 7.45 -9.67 5.19
C ALA A 79 6.95 -8.88 3.98
N ASP A 80 6.78 -7.57 4.16
CA ASP A 80 6.18 -6.69 3.16
C ASP A 80 7.20 -5.87 2.39
N THR A 81 6.78 -5.33 1.24
CA THR A 81 7.53 -4.34 0.48
C THR A 81 6.68 -3.09 0.25
N LEU A 82 7.12 -1.97 0.82
CA LEU A 82 6.40 -0.70 0.81
C LEU A 82 7.17 0.35 0.01
N PHE A 83 6.51 0.95 -0.98
CA PHE A 83 7.02 2.04 -1.81
C PHE A 83 6.16 3.29 -1.60
N GLY A 84 6.68 4.33 -0.95
CA GLY A 84 5.98 5.61 -0.73
C GLY A 84 5.75 6.34 -2.04
N GLY A 85 6.83 6.75 -2.70
CA GLY A 85 6.77 7.39 -4.01
C GLY A 85 7.20 8.85 -3.92
N ASN A 86 6.37 9.77 -4.40
CA ASN A 86 6.61 11.20 -4.29
C ASN A 86 5.71 11.79 -3.21
N GLY A 87 6.29 12.48 -2.24
CA GLY A 87 5.54 13.10 -1.15
C GLY A 87 6.22 12.83 0.19
N ASN A 88 5.57 13.24 1.27
CA ASN A 88 6.03 12.92 2.61
C ASN A 88 5.20 11.76 3.13
N ASP A 89 5.76 10.56 3.06
CA ASP A 89 5.00 9.33 3.28
C ASP A 89 5.17 8.76 4.68
N TYR A 90 4.18 8.00 5.11
CA TYR A 90 4.24 7.19 6.33
C TYR A 90 4.15 5.72 5.95
N LEU A 91 5.21 4.96 6.22
CA LEU A 91 5.31 3.53 5.91
C LEU A 91 5.44 2.74 7.21
N ASP A 92 4.56 1.77 7.40
CA ASP A 92 4.53 0.89 8.57
C ASP A 92 4.33 -0.55 8.13
N GLY A 93 5.41 -1.32 8.01
CA GLY A 93 5.35 -2.73 7.62
C GLY A 93 4.78 -3.63 8.72
N GLY A 94 4.61 -3.11 9.94
CA GLY A 94 4.03 -3.87 11.04
C GLY A 94 4.99 -4.92 11.58
N THR A 95 4.74 -6.20 11.29
CA THR A 95 5.48 -7.33 11.89
C THR A 95 6.23 -8.13 10.84
N ALA A 96 7.39 -8.66 11.24
CA ALA A 96 8.39 -9.35 10.40
C ALA A 96 9.39 -8.38 9.77
N GLY A 97 10.17 -8.89 8.80
CA GLY A 97 11.28 -8.18 8.18
C GLY A 97 10.85 -7.56 6.87
N ASP A 98 10.51 -6.28 6.90
CA ASP A 98 9.94 -5.56 5.76
C ASP A 98 11.00 -4.74 5.01
N SER A 99 10.69 -4.42 3.77
CA SER A 99 11.47 -3.54 2.91
C SER A 99 10.75 -2.22 2.69
N TYR A 100 11.46 -1.11 2.90
CA TYR A 100 10.90 0.25 2.81
C TYR A 100 11.63 1.05 1.74
N TYR A 101 10.84 1.71 0.88
CA TYR A 101 11.33 2.61 -0.16
C TYR A 101 10.49 3.90 -0.09
N GLY A 102 10.89 4.83 0.78
CA GLY A 102 10.16 6.10 0.96
C GLY A 102 10.04 6.89 -0.35
N GLY A 103 11.15 7.04 -1.08
CA GLY A 103 11.16 7.74 -2.35
C GLY A 103 11.58 9.20 -2.19
N ALA A 104 10.84 10.12 -2.83
CA ALA A 104 11.15 11.53 -2.86
C ALA A 104 10.31 12.30 -1.84
N GLY A 105 10.97 12.94 -0.87
CA GLY A 105 10.34 13.75 0.16
C GLY A 105 10.91 13.40 1.53
N TYR A 106 10.16 13.72 2.58
CA TYR A 106 10.50 13.38 3.95
C TYR A 106 9.60 12.26 4.46
N ASP A 107 10.15 11.05 4.50
CA ASP A 107 9.37 9.85 4.81
C ASP A 107 9.65 9.35 6.22
N ILE A 108 8.61 8.79 6.85
CA ILE A 108 8.68 8.16 8.17
C ILE A 108 8.45 6.67 7.98
N CYS A 109 9.39 5.84 8.43
CA CYS A 109 9.29 4.39 8.33
C CYS A 109 9.35 3.77 9.73
N LYS A 110 8.36 2.95 10.07
CA LYS A 110 8.21 2.32 11.39
C LYS A 110 8.48 0.82 11.37
N ASN A 111 8.72 0.24 12.55
CA ASN A 111 8.93 -1.19 12.74
C ASN A 111 10.07 -1.78 11.89
N ILE A 112 11.10 -0.97 11.62
CA ILE A 112 12.27 -1.38 10.85
C ILE A 112 13.07 -2.41 11.66
N THR A 113 12.84 -3.71 11.40
CA THR A 113 13.61 -4.81 12.01
C THR A 113 14.84 -5.15 11.15
N GLY A 114 15.68 -4.14 10.86
CA GLY A 114 16.88 -4.30 10.02
C GLY A 114 17.63 -2.99 9.77
N THR A 115 18.76 -3.05 9.07
CA THR A 115 19.43 -1.82 8.59
C THR A 115 18.60 -1.22 7.46
N PRO A 116 18.19 0.06 7.52
CA PRO A 116 17.45 0.70 6.44
C PRO A 116 18.28 0.62 5.15
N TYR A 117 17.83 -0.21 4.22
CA TYR A 117 18.39 -0.22 2.88
C TYR A 117 17.69 0.93 2.16
N TYR A 118 18.34 2.09 2.12
CA TYR A 118 17.99 3.36 1.45
C TYR A 118 17.68 4.56 2.35
N ASN A 119 18.37 5.65 2.00
CA ASN A 119 18.54 6.90 2.74
C ASN A 119 17.34 7.87 2.61
N SER A 120 16.12 7.36 2.38
CA SER A 120 14.91 8.18 2.24
C SER A 120 13.93 8.03 3.41
N CYS A 121 14.13 7.06 4.29
CA CYS A 121 13.31 6.84 5.47
C CYS A 121 14.00 7.38 6.72
N GLU A 122 13.36 8.32 7.43
CA GLU A 122 13.73 8.61 8.82
C GLU A 122 13.17 7.52 9.73
N SER A 123 14.05 6.83 10.47
CA SER A 123 13.70 5.79 11.43
C SER A 123 13.40 6.40 12.80
N PHE A 124 12.22 6.14 13.38
CA PHE A 124 11.85 6.55 14.74
C PHE A 124 11.35 5.39 15.60
#